data_AF-A0A6A2V7E9-F1
#
_entry.id   AF-A0A6A2V7E9-F1
#
_cell.length_a   1.000
_cell.length_b   1.000
_cell.length_c   1.000
_cell.angle_alpha   90.00
_cell.angle_beta   90.00
_cell.angle_gamma   90.00
#
_symmetry.space_group_name_H-M   'P 1'
#
loop_
_entity.id
_entity.type
_entity.pdbx_description
1 polymer ?
#
loop_
_entity_poly.entity_id
_entity_poly.type
_entity_poly.pdbx_seq_one_letter_code
_entity_poly.pdbx_strand_id
1 'polypeptide(L)'
;MMAAVFGGDPGRAPSERAAFALNHHVALWDVLASCDIAGASDGSIRNPVPNDISMIVRGAPIRLVITTGVKAGQLYAKLIEPGLRRLGIDVDMMTLASTSPANAAKSLDDLVVVYRDAFVRAGVLGQGTDGDGASDM
;
A
#
# COMPACT_ATOMS: atom_id res chain seq x y z
N MET A 1 9.28 6.57 4.60
CA MET A 1 8.56 6.40 3.31
C MET A 1 7.30 7.24 3.27
N MET A 2 6.21 6.92 3.98
CA MET A 2 4.94 7.69 3.92
C MET A 2 5.14 9.20 4.19
N ALA A 3 5.87 9.57 5.24
CA ALA A 3 6.21 10.96 5.56
C ALA A 3 6.99 11.66 4.43
N ALA A 4 7.88 10.95 3.76
CA ALA A 4 8.67 11.50 2.64
C ALA A 4 7.83 11.64 1.35
N VAL A 5 6.80 10.82 1.19
CA VAL A 5 5.87 10.90 0.05
C VAL A 5 4.86 12.04 0.24
N PHE A 6 4.20 12.08 1.40
CA PHE A 6 3.09 12.99 1.70
C PHE A 6 3.53 14.30 2.37
N GLY A 7 4.77 14.38 2.86
CA GLY A 7 5.21 15.46 3.74
C GLY A 7 4.65 15.32 5.16
N GLY A 8 5.19 16.09 6.10
CA GLY A 8 4.72 16.13 7.49
C GLY A 8 5.27 15.05 8.40
N ASP A 9 4.77 15.02 9.64
CA ASP A 9 5.16 14.07 10.68
C ASP A 9 4.02 13.08 10.95
N PRO A 10 4.21 11.77 10.72
CA PRO A 10 3.21 10.75 11.00
C PRO A 10 3.09 10.43 12.50
N GLY A 11 3.91 11.05 13.35
CA GLY A 11 3.98 10.77 14.78
C GLY A 11 4.66 9.44 15.07
N ARG A 12 4.67 9.07 16.36
CA ARG A 12 5.32 7.85 16.86
C ARG A 12 4.32 6.81 17.32
N ALA A 13 3.16 7.22 17.83
CA ALA A 13 2.14 6.31 18.30
C ALA A 13 1.42 5.61 17.12
N PRO A 14 0.95 4.35 17.28
CA PRO A 14 0.12 3.70 16.27
C PRO A 14 -1.12 4.52 15.87
N SER A 15 -1.78 5.17 16.84
CA SER A 15 -2.95 6.02 16.59
C SER A 15 -2.63 7.26 15.76
N GLU A 16 -1.50 7.92 16.01
CA GLU A 16 -1.04 9.08 15.22
C GLU A 16 -0.74 8.66 13.77
N ARG A 17 -0.06 7.53 13.59
CA ARG A 17 0.26 7.01 12.24
C ARG A 17 -0.99 6.58 11.49
N ALA A 18 -1.98 6.02 12.19
CA ALA A 18 -3.27 5.69 11.61
C ALA A 18 -4.03 6.96 11.19
N ALA A 19 -4.07 7.99 12.04
CA ALA A 19 -4.67 9.27 11.70
C ALA A 19 -3.97 9.94 10.52
N PHE A 20 -2.64 9.92 10.48
CA PHE A 20 -1.86 10.42 9.35
C PHE A 20 -2.25 9.73 8.04
N ALA A 21 -2.30 8.39 8.03
CA ALA A 21 -2.70 7.64 6.85
C ALA A 21 -4.13 8.00 6.40
N LEU A 22 -5.08 8.05 7.33
CA LEU A 22 -6.48 8.39 7.03
C LEU A 22 -6.64 9.82 6.50
N ASN A 23 -5.90 10.80 7.05
CA ASN A 23 -5.89 12.18 6.57
C ASN A 23 -5.37 12.30 5.13
N HIS A 24 -4.55 11.34 4.68
CA HIS A 24 -4.06 11.25 3.30
C HIS A 24 -4.86 10.24 2.45
N HIS A 25 -6.06 9.84 2.89
CA HIS A 25 -6.94 8.89 2.20
C HIS A 25 -6.30 7.51 1.96
N VAL A 26 -5.44 7.08 2.88
CA VAL A 26 -4.79 5.77 2.85
C VAL A 26 -5.30 4.91 4.00
N ALA A 27 -5.75 3.70 3.69
CA ALA A 27 -6.02 2.64 4.65
C ALA A 27 -4.89 1.61 4.62
N LEU A 28 -4.47 1.13 5.80
CA LEU A 28 -3.47 0.06 5.94
C LEU A 28 -4.17 -1.21 6.42
N TRP A 29 -3.85 -2.34 5.80
CA TRP A 29 -4.42 -3.64 6.14
C TRP A 29 -3.46 -4.77 5.73
N ASP A 30 -3.67 -5.96 6.30
CA ASP A 30 -2.90 -7.17 5.96
C ASP A 30 -3.64 -8.06 4.96
N VAL A 31 -2.90 -8.81 4.13
CA VAL A 31 -3.50 -9.79 3.21
C VAL A 31 -4.05 -11.00 3.96
N LEU A 32 -3.37 -11.44 5.01
CA LEU A 32 -3.76 -12.61 5.80
C LEU A 32 -4.32 -12.16 7.15
N ALA A 33 -5.48 -12.67 7.52
CA ALA A 33 -6.03 -12.57 8.87
C ALA A 33 -5.20 -13.40 9.85
N SER A 34 -4.77 -14.59 9.41
CA SER A 34 -3.89 -15.46 10.19
C SER A 34 -3.09 -16.39 9.27
N CYS A 35 -1.94 -16.84 9.77
CA CYS A 35 -1.16 -17.92 9.17
C CYS A 35 -0.18 -18.48 10.20
N ASP A 36 0.33 -19.68 9.92
CA ASP A 36 1.51 -20.19 10.61
C ASP A 36 2.76 -19.67 9.88
N ILE A 37 3.67 -19.04 10.62
CA ILE A 37 4.93 -18.51 10.09
C ILE A 37 6.06 -18.76 11.07
N ALA A 38 7.22 -19.19 10.54
CA ALA A 38 8.45 -19.33 11.31
C ALA A 38 9.26 -18.03 11.19
N GLY A 39 9.34 -17.29 12.30
CA GLY A 39 9.97 -15.97 12.33
C GLY A 39 9.25 -15.00 11.38
N ALA A 40 10.01 -14.26 10.57
CA ALA A 40 9.49 -13.33 9.56
C ALA A 40 9.71 -13.84 8.12
N SER A 41 9.86 -15.16 7.93
CA SER A 41 10.16 -15.73 6.61
C SER A 41 8.89 -16.03 5.82
N ASP A 42 8.66 -15.27 4.75
CA ASP A 42 7.56 -15.50 3.80
C ASP A 42 7.53 -16.92 3.21
N GLY A 43 8.69 -17.58 3.10
CA GLY A 43 8.78 -18.97 2.59
C GLY A 43 8.18 -20.00 3.55
N SER A 44 8.06 -19.66 4.83
CA SER A 44 7.54 -20.53 5.88
C SER A 44 6.03 -20.43 6.09
N ILE A 45 5.33 -19.50 5.39
CA ILE A 45 3.89 -19.31 5.54
C ILE A 45 3.13 -20.61 5.23
N ARG A 46 2.34 -21.09 6.19
CA ARG A 46 1.43 -22.24 6.08
C ARG A 46 0.03 -21.87 6.59
N ASN A 47 -0.96 -22.65 6.19
CA ASN A 47 -2.36 -22.49 6.58
C ASN A 47 -2.88 -21.03 6.48
N PRO A 48 -2.70 -20.36 5.32
CA PRO A 48 -3.06 -18.96 5.20
C PRO A 48 -4.58 -18.78 5.21
N VAL A 49 -5.07 -17.92 6.11
CA VAL A 49 -6.45 -17.44 6.13
C VAL A 49 -6.45 -16.00 5.63
N PRO A 50 -7.09 -15.69 4.49
CA PRO A 50 -7.13 -14.33 3.97
C PRO A 50 -8.00 -13.42 4.85
N ASN A 51 -7.65 -12.14 4.88
CA ASN A 51 -8.56 -11.11 5.39
C ASN A 51 -9.74 -10.89 4.45
N ASP A 52 -10.91 -10.63 5.01
CA ASP A 52 -12.06 -10.12 4.26
C ASP A 52 -11.97 -8.59 4.16
N ILE A 53 -11.50 -8.11 3.01
CA ILE A 53 -11.43 -6.67 2.74
C ILE A 53 -12.69 -6.15 2.03
N SER A 54 -13.69 -7.00 1.77
CA SER A 54 -14.91 -6.59 1.05
C SER A 54 -15.67 -5.48 1.79
N MET A 55 -15.63 -5.49 3.13
CA MET A 55 -16.21 -4.43 3.95
C MET A 55 -15.58 -3.06 3.70
N ILE A 56 -14.26 -3.01 3.46
CA ILE A 56 -13.52 -1.78 3.19
C ILE A 56 -13.88 -1.28 1.79
N VAL A 57 -13.83 -2.16 0.79
CA VAL A 57 -14.10 -1.82 -0.61
C VAL A 57 -15.57 -1.42 -0.83
N ARG A 58 -16.50 -1.94 -0.02
CA ARG A 58 -17.91 -1.52 -0.04
C ARG A 58 -18.17 -0.23 0.73
N GLY A 59 -17.40 0.01 1.80
CA GLY A 59 -17.60 1.15 2.69
C GLY A 59 -16.93 2.45 2.22
N ALA A 60 -16.00 2.37 1.25
CA ALA A 60 -15.23 3.51 0.77
C ALA A 60 -14.92 3.38 -0.74
N PRO A 61 -14.72 4.51 -1.45
CA PRO A 61 -14.37 4.51 -2.87
C PRO A 61 -12.90 4.12 -3.09
N ILE A 62 -12.57 2.87 -2.83
CA ILE A 62 -11.21 2.35 -3.00
C ILE A 62 -10.87 2.28 -4.48
N ARG A 63 -9.86 3.04 -4.89
CA ARG A 63 -9.40 3.10 -6.29
C ARG A 63 -8.28 2.13 -6.62
N LEU A 64 -7.46 1.78 -5.63
CA LEU A 64 -6.25 0.99 -5.84
C LEU A 64 -5.87 0.25 -4.56
N VAL A 65 -5.61 -1.04 -4.67
CA VAL A 65 -4.96 -1.85 -3.64
C VAL A 65 -3.46 -1.94 -3.94
N ILE A 66 -2.64 -1.54 -2.99
CA ILE A 66 -1.18 -1.62 -3.08
C ILE A 66 -0.69 -2.69 -2.12
N THR A 67 -0.14 -3.79 -2.64
CA THR A 67 0.54 -4.81 -1.80
C THR A 67 2.03 -4.49 -1.70
N THR A 68 2.59 -4.62 -0.50
CA THR A 68 3.97 -4.20 -0.19
C THR A 68 4.92 -5.39 -0.11
N GLY A 69 5.03 -6.12 -1.21
CA GLY A 69 5.98 -7.24 -1.38
C GLY A 69 5.45 -8.32 -2.31
N VAL A 70 6.36 -9.08 -2.92
CA VAL A 70 6.02 -10.12 -3.91
C VAL A 70 5.09 -11.18 -3.31
N LYS A 71 5.38 -11.66 -2.09
CA LYS A 71 4.55 -12.68 -1.44
C LYS A 71 3.14 -12.16 -1.14
N ALA A 72 3.02 -10.92 -0.66
CA ALA A 72 1.74 -10.29 -0.39
C ALA A 72 0.90 -10.18 -1.68
N GLY A 73 1.50 -9.75 -2.79
CA GLY A 73 0.82 -9.69 -4.09
C GLY A 73 0.34 -11.05 -4.57
N GLN A 74 1.19 -12.08 -4.46
CA GLN A 74 0.83 -13.46 -4.80
C GLN A 74 -0.35 -13.99 -3.97
N LEU A 75 -0.32 -13.75 -2.65
CA LEU A 75 -1.37 -14.19 -1.74
C LEU A 75 -2.68 -13.43 -1.98
N TYR A 76 -2.61 -12.13 -2.26
CA TYR A 76 -3.78 -11.33 -2.61
C TYR A 76 -4.48 -11.87 -3.86
N ALA A 77 -3.73 -12.04 -4.95
CA ALA A 77 -4.27 -12.54 -6.22
C ALA A 77 -4.84 -13.96 -6.08
N LYS A 78 -4.24 -14.79 -5.20
CA LYS A 78 -4.68 -16.16 -4.97
C LYS A 78 -5.91 -16.26 -4.06
N LEU A 79 -5.97 -15.46 -2.99
CA LEU A 79 -6.90 -15.67 -1.87
C LEU A 79 -7.97 -14.59 -1.73
N ILE A 80 -7.65 -13.33 -2.04
CA ILE A 80 -8.58 -12.19 -1.88
C ILE A 80 -9.30 -11.87 -3.18
N GLU A 81 -8.55 -11.64 -4.27
CA GLU A 81 -9.10 -11.17 -5.55
C GLU A 81 -10.26 -12.05 -6.08
N PRO A 82 -10.17 -13.40 -6.07
CA PRO A 82 -11.26 -14.24 -6.54
C PRO A 82 -12.54 -14.08 -5.71
N GLY A 83 -12.39 -13.80 -4.40
CA GLY A 83 -13.52 -13.53 -3.51
C GLY A 83 -14.22 -12.22 -3.86
N LEU A 84 -13.45 -11.15 -4.08
CA LEU A 84 -13.99 -9.85 -4.52
C LEU A 84 -14.71 -9.96 -5.87
N ARG A 85 -14.08 -10.63 -6.85
CA ARG A 85 -14.69 -10.84 -8.17
C ARG A 85 -16.01 -11.60 -8.09
N ARG A 86 -16.12 -12.64 -7.25
CA ARG A 86 -17.38 -13.36 -7.00
C ARG A 86 -18.47 -12.47 -6.42
N LEU A 87 -18.10 -11.45 -5.65
CA LEU A 87 -19.02 -10.46 -5.09
C LEU A 87 -19.34 -9.32 -6.07
N GLY A 88 -18.85 -9.37 -7.32
CA GLY A 88 -19.03 -8.31 -8.31
C GLY A 88 -18.20 -7.07 -8.04
N ILE A 89 -17.15 -7.18 -7.21
CA ILE A 89 -16.26 -6.08 -6.86
C ILE A 89 -15.00 -6.20 -7.71
N ASP A 90 -14.73 -5.16 -8.49
CA ASP A 90 -13.49 -5.01 -9.25
C ASP A 90 -12.73 -3.81 -8.72
N VAL A 91 -11.48 -4.02 -8.33
CA VAL A 91 -10.60 -2.99 -7.77
C VAL A 91 -9.20 -3.22 -8.32
N ASP A 92 -8.62 -2.16 -8.88
CA ASP A 92 -7.25 -2.20 -9.38
C ASP A 92 -6.29 -2.61 -8.27
N MET A 93 -5.27 -3.39 -8.62
CA MET A 93 -4.23 -3.81 -7.70
C MET A 93 -2.85 -3.68 -8.32
N MET A 94 -1.88 -3.27 -7.51
CA MET A 94 -0.47 -3.30 -7.87
C MET A 94 0.39 -3.87 -6.74
N THR A 95 1.51 -4.48 -7.13
CA THR A 95 2.52 -4.99 -6.18
C THR A 95 3.72 -4.07 -6.21
N LEU A 96 4.10 -3.55 -5.04
CA LEU A 96 5.29 -2.76 -4.83
C LEU A 96 6.35 -3.55 -4.07
N ALA A 97 7.58 -3.04 -4.16
CA ALA A 97 8.68 -3.48 -3.33
C ALA A 97 8.31 -3.33 -1.83
N SER A 98 8.67 -4.34 -1.03
CA SER A 98 8.50 -4.27 0.42
C SER A 98 9.34 -3.13 1.00
N THR A 99 8.81 -2.44 2.01
CA THR A 99 9.49 -1.41 2.79
C THR A 99 10.33 -1.99 3.93
N SER A 100 10.50 -3.32 4.00
CA SER A 100 11.28 -3.98 5.05
C SER A 100 12.79 -3.88 4.79
N PRO A 101 13.64 -3.91 5.84
CA PRO A 101 15.10 -3.91 5.70
C PRO A 101 15.66 -5.07 4.86
N ALA A 102 14.88 -6.15 4.71
CA ALA A 102 15.23 -7.31 3.89
C ALA A 102 15.30 -6.99 2.39
N ASN A 103 14.80 -5.82 1.97
CA ASN A 103 14.82 -5.36 0.59
C ASN A 103 15.97 -4.36 0.33
N ALA A 104 17.17 -4.69 0.82
CA ALA A 104 18.39 -3.88 0.76
C ALA A 104 18.87 -3.50 -0.67
N ALA A 105 18.15 -3.95 -1.71
CA ALA A 105 18.43 -3.64 -3.11
C ALA A 105 17.91 -2.26 -3.55
N LYS A 106 17.02 -1.61 -2.79
CA LYS A 106 16.47 -0.29 -3.12
C LYS A 106 16.75 0.72 -2.02
N SER A 107 17.22 1.91 -2.40
CA SER A 107 17.36 3.02 -1.47
C SER A 107 16.00 3.51 -0.99
N LEU A 108 15.98 4.28 0.10
CA LEU A 108 14.75 4.93 0.55
C LEU A 108 14.18 5.85 -0.54
N ASP A 109 15.04 6.53 -1.30
CA ASP A 109 14.63 7.46 -2.36
C ASP A 109 13.95 6.71 -3.51
N ASP A 110 14.49 5.56 -3.91
CA ASP A 110 13.84 4.70 -4.93
C ASP A 110 12.45 4.23 -4.48
N LEU A 111 12.31 3.88 -3.19
CA LEU A 111 11.01 3.51 -2.63
C LEU A 111 10.07 4.71 -2.62
N VAL A 112 10.53 5.91 -2.28
CA VAL A 112 9.70 7.12 -2.29
C VAL A 112 9.16 7.41 -3.68
N VAL A 113 9.98 7.32 -4.73
CA VAL A 113 9.53 7.51 -6.13
C VAL A 113 8.43 6.52 -6.50
N VAL A 114 8.70 5.22 -6.30
CA VAL A 114 7.76 4.17 -6.68
C VAL A 114 6.43 4.25 -5.93
N TYR A 115 6.46 4.59 -4.63
CA TYR A 115 5.23 4.76 -3.85
C TYR A 115 4.50 6.06 -4.24
N ARG A 116 5.21 7.15 -4.51
CA ARG A 116 4.61 8.39 -5.01
C ARG A 116 3.83 8.14 -6.29
N ASP A 117 4.40 7.44 -7.27
CA ASP A 117 3.73 7.12 -8.53
C ASP A 117 2.45 6.30 -8.31
N ALA A 118 2.49 5.35 -7.38
CA ALA A 118 1.32 4.55 -7.02
C ALA A 118 0.20 5.40 -6.39
N PHE A 119 0.54 6.33 -5.49
CA PHE A 119 -0.42 7.23 -4.87
C PHE A 119 -0.97 8.29 -5.84
N VAL A 120 -0.15 8.73 -6.80
CA VAL A 120 -0.59 9.57 -7.92
C VAL A 120 -1.59 8.80 -8.80
N ARG A 121 -1.32 7.54 -9.14
CA ARG A 121 -2.27 6.69 -9.88
C ARG A 121 -3.58 6.47 -9.11
N ALA A 122 -3.51 6.34 -7.79
CA ALA A 122 -4.71 6.26 -6.93
C ALA A 122 -5.47 7.59 -6.85
N GLY A 123 -4.87 8.70 -7.30
CA GLY A 123 -5.45 10.04 -7.24
C GLY A 123 -5.54 10.61 -5.83
N VAL A 124 -4.67 10.16 -4.92
CA VAL A 124 -4.53 10.72 -3.55
C VAL A 124 -3.36 11.69 -3.43
N LEU A 125 -2.56 11.81 -4.49
CA LEU A 125 -1.56 12.86 -4.69
C LEU A 125 -1.81 13.54 -6.03
N GLY A 126 -1.59 14.86 -6.09
CA GLY A 126 -1.57 15.59 -7.36
C GLY A 126 -0.40 15.15 -8.23
N GLN A 127 -0.58 15.22 -9.56
CA GLN A 127 0.56 15.21 -10.49
C GLN A 127 1.34 16.49 -10.21
N GLY A 128 2.60 16.40 -9.77
CA GLY A 128 3.40 17.59 -9.52
C GLY A 128 3.55 18.39 -10.82
N THR A 129 2.88 19.53 -10.92
CA THR A 129 3.25 20.60 -11.85
C THR A 129 3.95 21.68 -11.05
N ASP A 130 5.23 21.46 -10.72
CA ASP A 130 6.10 22.54 -10.26
C ASP A 130 7.37 22.50 -11.09
N GLY A 131 7.38 23.35 -12.12
CA GLY A 131 8.45 23.54 -13.09
C GLY A 131 8.38 24.95 -13.68
N ASP A 132 8.76 25.92 -12.85
CA ASP A 132 9.38 27.21 -13.14
C ASP A 132 8.76 28.16 -14.19
N GLY A 133 8.00 29.14 -13.66
CA GLY A 133 7.92 30.46 -14.25
C GLY A 133 9.19 31.25 -13.96
N ALA A 134 10.23 31.06 -14.77
CA ALA A 134 11.31 32.02 -14.94
C ALA A 134 11.04 32.81 -16.22
N SER A 135 10.31 33.92 -16.10
CA SER A 135 10.34 35.02 -17.06
C SER A 135 10.93 36.22 -16.34
N ASP A 136 12.22 36.38 -16.56
CA ASP A 136 12.99 37.58 -16.24
C ASP A 136 12.38 38.75 -17.03
N MET A 137 11.97 39.80 -16.33
CA MET A 137 11.69 41.13 -16.87
C MET A 137 12.34 42.17 -15.96
#